data_AF-A0A434RGE8-F1
#
_entry.id   AF-A0A434RGE8-F1
#
_cell.length_a   1.000
_cell.length_b   1.000
_cell.length_c   1.000
_cell.angle_alpha   90.00
_cell.angle_beta   90.00
_cell.angle_gamma   90.00
#
_symmetry.space_group_name_H-M   'P 1'
#
loop_
_entity.id
_entity.type
_entity.pdbx_description
1 polymer ?
#
loop_
_entity_poly.entity_id
_entity_poly.type
_entity_poly.pdbx_seq_one_letter_code
_entity_poly.pdbx_strand_id
1 'polypeptide(L)' 'AALIDGVQQQFAGFRFSLKGEPDGFADRIRFSWNLGPEGAESVIEGTDICVIENGRLKSVTGFLDKVPAQ' A
#
# COMPACT_ATOMS: atom_id res chain seq x y z
N ALA A 1 14.81 1.03 -9.02
CA ALA A 1 13.48 0.95 -8.42
C ALA A 1 12.38 0.89 -9.50
N ALA A 2 12.59 0.14 -10.59
CA ALA A 2 11.76 0.22 -11.79
C ALA A 2 10.27 -0.11 -11.56
N LEU A 3 9.96 -0.98 -10.59
CA LEU A 3 8.58 -1.31 -10.24
C LEU A 3 7.83 -0.11 -9.66
N ILE A 4 8.39 0.56 -8.65
CA ILE A 4 7.75 1.70 -7.98
C ILE A 4 7.60 2.86 -8.97
N ASP A 5 8.67 3.17 -9.73
CA ASP A 5 8.66 4.24 -10.71
C ASP A 5 7.60 3.98 -11.80
N GLY A 6 7.48 2.74 -12.28
CA GLY A 6 6.48 2.35 -13.27
C GLY A 6 5.04 2.55 -12.78
N VAL A 7 4.74 2.16 -11.54
CA VAL A 7 3.40 2.37 -10.94
C VAL A 7 3.11 3.86 -10.77
N GLN A 8 4.07 4.65 -10.29
CA GLN A 8 3.89 6.10 -10.14
C GLN A 8 3.66 6.80 -11.48
N GLN A 9 4.32 6.36 -12.56
CA GLN A 9 4.10 6.88 -13.90
C GLN A 9 2.72 6.49 -14.46
N GLN A 10 2.30 5.23 -14.27
CA GLN A 10 0.98 4.76 -14.70
C GLN A 10 -0.16 5.51 -14.01
N PHE A 11 0.01 5.84 -12.73
CA PHE A 11 -0.99 6.53 -11.91
C PHE A 11 -0.51 7.94 -11.51
N ALA A 12 -0.08 8.73 -12.50
CA ALA A 12 0.36 10.10 -12.26
C ALA A 12 -0.72 10.92 -11.54
N GLY A 13 -0.33 11.61 -10.47
CA GLY A 13 -1.25 12.40 -9.63
C GLY A 13 -2.00 11.61 -8.55
N PHE A 14 -1.89 10.27 -8.54
CA PHE A 14 -2.45 9.48 -7.45
C PHE A 14 -1.50 9.51 -6.25
N ARG A 15 -2.07 9.32 -5.06
CA ARG A 15 -1.36 9.26 -3.78
C ARG A 15 -1.84 8.08 -2.97
N PHE A 16 -0.90 7.44 -2.28
CA PHE A 16 -1.22 6.51 -1.21
C PHE A 16 -1.52 7.31 0.06
N SER A 17 -2.60 6.94 0.76
CA SER A 17 -2.89 7.44 2.10
C SER A 17 -3.20 6.26 3.03
N LEU A 18 -2.78 6.37 4.29
CA LEU A 18 -3.04 5.33 5.28
C LEU A 18 -4.54 5.16 5.53
N LYS A 19 -5.00 3.92 5.65
CA LYS A 19 -6.39 3.57 5.97
C LYS A 19 -6.42 2.90 7.34
N GLY A 20 -6.99 3.60 8.32
CA GLY A 20 -7.02 3.13 9.70
C GLY A 20 -5.66 3.18 10.39
N GLU A 21 -5.53 2.44 11.48
CA GLU A 21 -4.30 2.38 12.29
C GLU A 21 -3.53 1.10 11.99
N PRO A 22 -2.23 1.17 11.65
CA PRO A 22 -1.37 0.01 11.53
C PRO A 22 -1.32 -0.78 12.83
N ASP A 23 -1.19 -2.10 12.71
CA ASP A 23 -0.99 -2.99 13.84
C ASP A 23 0.15 -3.99 13.58
N GLY A 24 0.52 -4.74 14.60
CA GLY A 24 1.64 -5.66 14.49
C GLY A 24 1.79 -6.57 15.69
N PHE A 25 2.49 -7.68 15.46
CA PHE A 25 2.88 -8.63 16.49
C PHE A 25 4.20 -9.30 16.09
N ALA A 26 5.12 -9.42 17.05
CA ALA A 26 6.47 -9.93 16.84
C ALA A 26 7.20 -9.21 15.68
N ASP A 27 7.62 -9.95 14.65
CA ASP A 27 8.33 -9.43 13.48
C ASP A 27 7.41 -8.97 12.36
N ARG A 28 6.09 -8.92 12.58
CA ARG A 28 5.10 -8.59 11.55
C ARG A 28 4.42 -7.26 11.82
N ILE A 29 4.30 -6.48 10.76
CA ILE A 29 3.45 -5.29 10.72
C ILE A 29 2.41 -5.46 9.62
N ARG A 30 1.22 -4.91 9.85
CA ARG A 30 0.14 -4.86 8.89
C ARG A 30 -0.39 -3.44 8.82
N PHE A 31 -0.64 -2.98 7.61
CA PHE A 31 -1.29 -1.70 7.37
C PHE A 31 -2.14 -1.78 6.11
N SER A 32 -3.21 -1.01 6.09
CA SER A 32 -4.05 -0.83 4.92
C SER A 32 -3.88 0.56 4.35
N TRP A 33 -4.12 0.71 3.07
CA TRP A 33 -3.95 1.95 2.33
C TRP A 33 -5.04 2.16 1.30
N ASN A 34 -5.24 3.42 0.99
CA ASN A 34 -6.05 3.91 -0.12
C ASN A 34 -5.11 4.42 -1.22
N LEU A 35 -5.48 4.27 -2.48
CA LEU A 35 -4.80 4.84 -3.64
C LEU A 35 -5.82 5.56 -4.53
N GLY A 36 -5.60 6.86 -4.74
CA GLY A 36 -6.49 7.71 -5.54
C GLY A 36 -5.92 9.10 -5.78
N PRO A 37 -6.59 9.93 -6.60
CA PRO A 37 -6.23 11.34 -6.78
C PRO A 37 -6.28 12.10 -5.45
N GLU A 38 -5.36 13.06 -5.27
CA GLU A 38 -5.34 13.91 -4.09
C GLU A 38 -6.65 14.73 -3.97
N GLY A 39 -7.26 14.71 -2.78
CA GLY A 39 -8.52 15.42 -2.51
C GLY A 39 -9.79 14.75 -3.07
N ALA A 40 -9.68 13.54 -3.65
CA ALA A 40 -10.81 12.76 -4.16
C ALA A 40 -10.95 11.42 -3.42
N GLU A 41 -12.09 10.76 -3.60
CA GLU A 41 -12.30 9.41 -3.07
C GLU A 41 -11.36 8.41 -3.75
N SER A 42 -10.78 7.50 -2.96
CA SER A 42 -9.89 6.47 -3.46
C SER A 42 -10.63 5.38 -4.25
N VAL A 43 -10.04 5.01 -5.38
CA VAL A 43 -10.59 4.02 -6.30
C VAL A 43 -9.96 2.64 -6.13
N ILE A 44 -8.77 2.57 -5.53
CA ILE A 44 -8.06 1.33 -5.20
C ILE A 44 -7.77 1.33 -3.70
N GLU A 45 -7.93 0.17 -3.07
CA GLU A 45 -7.59 -0.05 -1.66
C GLU A 45 -6.80 -1.35 -1.55
N GLY A 46 -5.88 -1.42 -0.59
CA GLY A 46 -5.08 -2.61 -0.36
C GLY A 46 -4.57 -2.72 1.05
N THR A 47 -4.08 -3.92 1.36
CA THR A 47 -3.51 -4.26 2.66
C THR A 47 -2.18 -4.98 2.43
N ASP A 48 -1.16 -4.50 3.12
CA ASP A 48 0.18 -5.09 3.11
C ASP A 48 0.50 -5.71 4.46
N ILE A 49 1.10 -6.90 4.42
CA ILE A 49 1.69 -7.57 5.58
C ILE A 49 3.19 -7.67 5.35
N CYS A 50 3.96 -7.10 6.26
CA CYS A 50 5.41 -7.06 6.15
C CYS A 50 6.08 -7.88 7.25
N VAL A 51 7.28 -8.39 6.95
CA VAL A 51 8.20 -8.98 7.94
C VAL A 51 9.36 -8.00 8.16
N ILE A 52 9.69 -7.71 9.41
CA ILE A 52 10.78 -6.83 9.84
C ILE A 52 11.95 -7.66 10.35
N GLU A 53 13.14 -7.40 9.82
CA GLU A 53 14.39 -8.01 10.27
C GLU A 53 15.46 -6.92 10.40
N ASN A 54 16.12 -6.85 11.56
CA ASN A 54 17.15 -5.85 11.85
C ASN A 54 16.70 -4.39 11.62
N GLY A 55 15.45 -4.09 12.01
CA GLY A 55 14.86 -2.76 11.84
C GLY A 55 14.52 -2.38 10.39
N ARG A 56 14.55 -3.33 9.45
CA ARG A 56 14.22 -3.12 8.03
C ARG A 56 13.13 -4.06 7.54
N LEU A 57 12.39 -3.65 6.51
CA LEU A 57 11.50 -4.55 5.76
C LEU A 57 12.32 -5.65 5.09
N LYS A 58 12.07 -6.90 5.48
CA LYS A 58 12.62 -8.12 4.86
C LYS A 58 11.76 -8.58 3.69
N SER A 59 10.44 -8.58 3.86
CA SER A 59 9.46 -8.94 2.83
C SER A 59 8.17 -8.17 3.02
N VAL A 60 7.45 -7.97 1.92
CA VAL A 60 6.11 -7.37 1.87
C VAL A 60 5.21 -8.27 1.03
N THR A 61 4.06 -8.65 1.56
CA THR A 61 3.01 -9.39 0.85
C THR A 61 1.77 -8.52 0.79
N GLY A 62 1.38 -8.11 -0.43
CA GLY A 62 0.26 -7.21 -0.66
C GLY A 62 -0.98 -7.89 -1.23
N PHE A 63 -2.14 -7.38 -0.83
CA PHE A 63 -3.45 -7.75 -1.33
C PHE A 63 -4.21 -6.50 -1.79
N LEU A 64 -5.04 -6.64 -2.84
CA LEU A 64 -5.95 -5.61 -3.28
C LEU A 64 -7.34 -5.90 -2.70
N ASP A 65 -7.85 -4.96 -1.92
CA ASP A 65 -9.13 -5.06 -1.22
C ASP A 65 -10.28 -4.49 -2.06
N LYS A 66 -9.98 -3.46 -2.87
CA LYS A 66 -10.89 -2.82 -3.83
C LYS A 66 -10.11 -2.45 -5.08
N VAL A 67 -10.66 -2.79 -6.24
CA VAL A 67 -10.20 -2.34 -7.56
C VAL A 67 -11.41 -1.93 -8.40
N PRO A 68 -11.25 -0.99 -9.35
CA PRO A 68 -12.29 -0.71 -10.33
C PRO A 68 -12.71 -1.99 -11.06
N ALA A 69 -14.01 -2.15 -11.33
CA ALA A 69 -14.49 -3.22 -12.19
C ALA A 69 -13.88 -3.08 -13.59
N GLN A 70 -13.52 -4.22 -14.19
CA GLN A 70 -13.06 -4.28 -15.58
C GLN A 70 -14.15 -3.92 -16.58
#